data_AF-A0A4R5NPU5-F1
#
_entry.id   AF-A0A4R5NPU5-F1
#
_cell.length_a   1.000
_cell.length_b   1.000
_cell.length_c   1.000
_cell.angle_alpha   90.00
_cell.angle_beta   90.00
_cell.angle_gamma   90.00
#
_symmetry.space_group_name_H-M   'P 1'
#
loop_
_entity.id
_entity.type
_entity.pdbx_description
1 polymer ?
#
loop_
_entity_poly.entity_id
_entity_poly.type
_entity_poly.pdbx_seq_one_letter_code
_entity_poly.pdbx_strand_id
1 'polypeptide(L)'
;MEYVTENDLLNENPDLYNSTVGFISDYVNKHFPNINADKRKMIKSATLEGIFSGSKTIGKTLENIFGYHSNLYQMTLDLQGRPLAFMTRYKIIAAGAKYYYWRTVEDTKVRARHKKLNGKRFAILPKYATKKCPYLQIYPGSEHSCRCFMEGIFNV
;
A
#
# COMPACT_ATOMS: atom_id res chain seq x y z
N MET A 1 13.65 25.88 6.31
CA MET A 1 12.73 24.75 6.06
C MET A 1 13.51 23.50 6.44
N GLU A 2 13.38 23.04 7.68
CA GLU A 2 14.10 21.87 8.16
C GLU A 2 13.52 20.62 7.48
N TYR A 3 14.41 19.79 6.92
CA TYR A 3 14.03 18.52 6.34
C TYR A 3 13.81 17.53 7.49
N VAL A 4 12.56 17.09 7.65
CA VAL A 4 12.20 15.98 8.53
C VAL A 4 13.02 14.76 8.10
N THR A 5 13.84 14.23 9.00
CA THR A 5 14.67 13.07 8.71
C THR A 5 13.88 11.78 8.86
N GLU A 6 14.35 10.68 8.26
CA GLU A 6 13.71 9.35 8.36
C GLU A 6 13.44 8.90 9.81
N ASN A 7 14.31 9.26 10.74
CA ASN A 7 14.16 8.93 12.16
C ASN A 7 13.04 9.72 12.84
N ASP A 8 12.68 10.89 12.31
CA ASP A 8 11.63 11.72 12.89
C ASP A 8 10.24 11.15 12.56
N LEU A 9 10.03 10.68 11.31
CA LEU A 9 8.78 10.03 10.89
C LEU A 9 8.56 8.65 11.54
N LEU A 10 9.64 7.94 11.90
CA LEU A 10 9.60 6.62 12.54
C LEU A 10 9.26 6.71 14.03
N ASN A 11 9.64 7.79 14.71
CA ASN A 11 9.35 8.00 16.13
C ASN A 11 7.95 8.60 16.38
N GLU A 12 7.33 9.24 15.40
CA GLU A 12 6.03 9.92 15.57
C GLU A 12 4.80 8.99 15.55
N ASN A 13 4.89 7.77 15.00
CA ASN A 13 3.71 6.87 14.93
C ASN A 13 4.08 5.37 14.96
N PRO A 14 4.39 4.79 16.15
CA PRO A 14 4.74 3.38 16.29
C PRO A 14 3.62 2.44 15.84
N ASP A 15 2.36 2.85 15.95
CA ASP A 15 1.22 2.04 15.53
C ASP A 15 1.14 1.90 14.01
N LEU A 16 1.41 2.97 13.25
CA LEU A 16 1.51 2.92 11.79
C LEU A 16 2.66 2.01 11.36
N TYR A 17 3.83 2.12 12.00
CA TYR A 17 4.98 1.26 11.70
C TYR A 17 4.63 -0.21 11.93
N ASN A 18 4.15 -0.57 13.13
CA ASN A 18 3.80 -1.95 13.48
C ASN A 18 2.70 -2.50 12.56
N SER A 19 1.70 -1.69 12.24
CA SER A 19 0.63 -2.07 11.31
C SER A 19 1.15 -2.32 9.90
N THR A 20 2.11 -1.51 9.43
CA THR A 20 2.72 -1.66 8.10
C THR A 20 3.62 -2.89 8.04
N VAL A 21 4.40 -3.15 9.09
CA VAL A 21 5.21 -4.38 9.24
C VAL A 21 4.32 -5.62 9.23
N GLY A 22 3.20 -5.59 9.96
CA GLY A 22 2.21 -6.66 9.97
C GLY A 22 1.63 -6.91 8.58
N PHE A 23 1.17 -5.85 7.90
CA PHE A 23 0.64 -5.94 6.54
C PHE A 23 1.63 -6.55 5.54
N ILE A 24 2.88 -6.07 5.54
CA ILE A 24 3.94 -6.60 4.65
C ILE A 24 4.22 -8.07 4.99
N SER A 25 4.26 -8.42 6.27
CA SER A 25 4.51 -9.78 6.72
C SER A 25 3.43 -10.75 6.23
N ASP A 26 2.16 -10.38 6.38
CA ASP A 26 1.02 -11.19 5.93
C ASP A 26 1.01 -11.33 4.41
N TYR A 27 1.25 -10.23 3.69
CA TYR A 27 1.34 -10.26 2.24
C TYR A 27 2.46 -11.20 1.77
N VAL A 28 3.66 -11.07 2.32
CA VAL A 28 4.80 -11.92 1.94
C VAL A 28 4.54 -13.39 2.25
N ASN A 29 4.00 -13.69 3.44
CA ASN A 29 3.69 -15.06 3.84
C ASN A 29 2.63 -15.69 2.92
N LYS A 30 1.60 -14.94 2.54
CA LYS A 30 0.51 -15.40 1.69
C LYS A 30 0.93 -15.60 0.24
N HIS A 31 1.70 -14.67 -0.32
CA HIS A 31 2.03 -14.64 -1.75
C HIS A 31 3.35 -15.32 -2.10
N PHE A 32 4.20 -15.60 -1.10
CA PHE A 32 5.45 -16.33 -1.26
C PHE A 32 5.56 -17.48 -0.24
N PRO A 33 4.63 -18.47 -0.25
CA PRO A 33 4.61 -19.53 0.75
C PRO A 33 5.80 -20.49 0.62
N ASN A 34 6.31 -20.69 -0.60
CA ASN A 34 7.29 -21.73 -0.92
C ASN A 34 8.76 -21.30 -0.76
N ILE A 35 9.03 -20.06 -0.32
CA ILE A 35 10.40 -19.62 -0.02
C ILE A 35 10.74 -19.88 1.45
N ASN A 36 12.01 -20.13 1.76
CA ASN A 36 12.44 -20.36 3.14
C ASN A 36 12.30 -19.09 4.01
N ALA A 37 12.41 -19.26 5.33
CA ALA A 37 12.23 -18.19 6.30
C ALA A 37 13.23 -17.03 6.10
N ASP A 38 14.48 -17.34 5.78
CA ASP A 38 15.53 -16.34 5.58
C ASP A 38 15.24 -15.46 4.36
N LYS A 39 14.88 -16.07 3.23
CA LYS A 39 14.46 -15.35 2.02
C LYS A 39 13.23 -14.48 2.28
N ARG A 40 12.25 -14.94 3.04
CA ARG A 40 11.10 -14.09 3.46
C ARG A 40 11.55 -12.90 4.29
N LYS A 41 12.46 -13.11 5.24
CA LYS A 41 13.01 -12.03 6.07
C LYS A 41 13.73 -10.98 5.22
N MET A 42 14.50 -11.41 4.22
CA MET A 42 15.17 -10.50 3.27
C MET A 42 14.16 -9.66 2.48
N ILE A 43 13.11 -10.27 1.92
CA ILE A 43 12.05 -9.54 1.17
C ILE A 43 11.38 -8.50 2.08
N LYS A 44 10.99 -8.90 3.30
CA LYS A 44 10.35 -7.99 4.26
C LYS A 44 11.24 -6.81 4.61
N SER A 45 12.52 -7.08 4.92
CA SER A 45 13.49 -6.05 5.31
C SER A 45 13.74 -5.06 4.18
N ALA A 46 13.98 -5.55 2.95
CA ALA A 46 14.19 -4.69 1.79
C ALA A 46 12.93 -3.88 1.43
N THR A 47 11.73 -4.45 1.66
CA THR A 47 10.47 -3.74 1.44
C THR A 47 10.28 -2.59 2.43
N LEU A 48 10.53 -2.84 3.72
CA LEU A 48 10.47 -1.81 4.75
C LEU A 48 11.51 -0.72 4.51
N GLU A 49 12.77 -1.10 4.27
CA GLU A 49 13.84 -0.17 3.93
C GLU A 49 13.44 0.68 2.72
N GLY A 50 12.98 0.07 1.63
CA GLY A 50 12.58 0.82 0.43
C GLY A 50 11.41 1.78 0.63
N ILE A 51 10.46 1.45 1.51
CA ILE A 51 9.33 2.34 1.84
C ILE A 51 9.76 3.52 2.68
N PHE A 52 10.59 3.31 3.71
CA PHE A 52 10.94 4.36 4.66
C PHE A 52 12.10 5.24 4.15
N SER A 53 13.08 4.66 3.47
CA SER A 53 14.28 5.36 2.98
C SER A 53 14.21 5.81 1.52
N GLY A 54 13.19 5.35 0.78
CA GLY A 54 13.17 5.50 -0.68
C GLY A 54 14.21 4.64 -1.42
N SER A 55 14.88 3.72 -0.71
CA SER A 55 15.85 2.78 -1.28
C SER A 55 15.23 1.89 -2.37
N LYS A 56 15.99 1.62 -3.43
CA LYS A 56 15.55 0.78 -4.57
C LYS A 56 15.92 -0.70 -4.39
N THR A 57 16.19 -1.15 -3.17
CA THR A 57 16.74 -2.49 -2.87
C THR A 57 15.79 -3.64 -3.18
N ILE A 58 14.47 -3.43 -3.16
CA ILE A 58 13.46 -4.49 -3.36
C ILE A 58 13.70 -5.28 -4.65
N GLY A 59 13.91 -4.59 -5.78
CA GLY A 59 14.10 -5.24 -7.08
C GLY A 59 15.33 -6.15 -7.10
N LYS A 60 16.46 -5.64 -6.61
CA LYS A 60 17.72 -6.41 -6.50
C LYS A 60 17.58 -7.59 -5.54
N THR A 61 16.89 -7.39 -4.41
CA THR A 61 16.65 -8.45 -3.44
C THR A 61 15.82 -9.58 -4.04
N LEU A 62 14.77 -9.26 -4.80
CA LEU A 62 13.96 -10.26 -5.48
C LEU A 62 14.76 -10.99 -6.58
N GLU A 63 15.57 -10.26 -7.35
CA GLU A 63 16.49 -10.83 -8.34
C GLU A 63 17.48 -11.81 -7.72
N ASN A 64 18.08 -11.47 -6.57
CA ASN A 64 18.98 -12.38 -5.85
C ASN A 64 18.26 -13.63 -5.31
N ILE A 65 17.00 -13.51 -4.91
CA ILE A 65 16.25 -14.58 -4.26
C ILE A 65 15.71 -15.60 -5.25
N PHE A 66 15.18 -15.11 -6.37
CA PHE A 66 14.52 -15.92 -7.37
C PHE A 66 15.41 -16.14 -8.60
N GLY A 67 16.30 -15.22 -8.95
CA GLY A 67 17.00 -15.21 -10.24
C GLY A 67 16.20 -14.45 -11.30
N TYR A 68 16.68 -14.40 -12.55
CA TYR A 68 15.96 -13.72 -13.62
C TYR A 68 14.64 -14.45 -13.95
N HIS A 69 13.51 -13.88 -13.53
CA HIS A 69 12.18 -14.37 -13.88
C HIS A 69 11.28 -13.27 -14.43
N SER A 70 10.35 -13.68 -15.30
CA SER A 70 9.39 -12.78 -15.96
C SER A 70 8.40 -12.11 -15.00
N ASN A 71 8.16 -12.69 -13.80
CA ASN A 71 7.21 -12.17 -12.82
C ASN A 71 7.84 -11.27 -11.74
N LEU A 72 9.18 -11.15 -11.68
CA LEU A 72 9.86 -10.36 -10.65
C LEU A 72 9.45 -8.89 -10.66
N TYR A 73 9.31 -8.34 -11.85
CA TYR A 73 8.84 -6.97 -12.03
C TYR A 73 7.47 -6.76 -11.37
N GLN A 74 6.55 -7.69 -11.58
CA GLN A 74 5.20 -7.62 -11.02
C GLN A 74 5.19 -7.76 -9.49
N MET A 75 6.03 -8.64 -8.95
CA MET A 75 6.21 -8.80 -7.49
C MET A 75 6.79 -7.54 -6.86
N THR A 76 7.77 -6.91 -7.52
CA THR A 76 8.40 -5.66 -7.07
C THR A 76 7.37 -4.54 -6.99
N LEU A 77 6.55 -4.38 -8.04
CA LEU A 77 5.49 -3.37 -8.07
C LEU A 77 4.47 -3.55 -6.94
N ASP A 78 4.13 -4.79 -6.60
CA ASP A 78 3.20 -5.06 -5.51
C ASP A 78 3.77 -4.69 -4.15
N LEU A 79 5.03 -5.06 -3.89
CA LEU A 79 5.72 -4.77 -2.64
C LEU A 79 6.01 -3.26 -2.47
N GLN A 80 6.06 -2.50 -3.56
CA GLN A 80 6.18 -1.04 -3.50
C GLN A 80 4.83 -0.35 -3.34
N GLY A 81 3.82 -0.72 -4.15
CA GLY A 81 2.57 0.03 -4.23
C GLY A 81 1.58 -0.27 -3.10
N ARG A 82 1.39 -1.54 -2.75
CA ARG A 82 0.32 -1.95 -1.82
C ARG A 82 0.56 -1.49 -0.38
N PRO A 83 1.79 -1.56 0.17
CA PRO A 83 2.03 -1.03 1.51
C PRO A 83 1.80 0.48 1.60
N LEU A 84 2.15 1.25 0.58
CA LEU A 84 1.88 2.70 0.54
C LEU A 84 0.37 3.00 0.55
N ALA A 85 -0.41 2.20 -0.19
CA ALA A 85 -1.87 2.30 -0.17
C ALA A 85 -2.46 1.96 1.21
N PHE A 86 -1.92 0.92 1.86
CA PHE A 86 -2.28 0.55 3.22
C PHE A 86 -1.97 1.69 4.21
N MET A 87 -0.76 2.25 4.17
CA MET A 87 -0.34 3.36 5.02
C MET A 87 -1.23 4.59 4.82
N THR A 88 -1.56 4.92 3.57
CA THR A 88 -2.47 6.03 3.24
C THR A 88 -3.85 5.81 3.87
N ARG A 89 -4.41 4.61 3.69
CA ARG A 89 -5.69 4.25 4.30
C ARG A 89 -5.62 4.31 5.83
N TYR A 90 -4.55 3.80 6.43
CA TYR A 90 -4.34 3.85 7.88
C TYR A 90 -4.32 5.29 8.38
N LYS A 91 -3.49 6.16 7.78
CA LYS A 91 -3.37 7.58 8.16
C LYS A 91 -4.72 8.30 8.05
N ILE A 92 -5.47 8.05 6.99
CA ILE A 92 -6.78 8.67 6.78
C ILE A 92 -7.81 8.20 7.83
N ILE A 93 -7.80 6.91 8.20
CA ILE A 93 -8.64 6.38 9.30
C ILE A 93 -8.24 7.02 10.63
N ALA A 94 -6.93 7.07 10.93
CA ALA A 94 -6.39 7.64 12.16
C ALA A 94 -6.73 9.13 12.30
N ALA A 95 -6.74 9.87 11.19
CA ALA A 95 -7.19 11.25 11.12
C ALA A 95 -8.72 11.42 11.16
N GLY A 96 -9.48 10.34 11.37
CA GLY A 96 -10.92 10.38 11.65
C GLY A 96 -11.85 10.36 10.43
N ALA A 97 -11.33 10.14 9.22
CA ALA A 97 -12.21 10.07 8.05
C ALA A 97 -13.13 8.85 8.10
N LYS A 98 -14.41 9.05 7.76
CA LYS A 98 -15.39 7.96 7.58
C LYS A 98 -15.55 7.56 6.11
N TYR A 99 -15.22 8.48 5.20
CA TYR A 99 -15.42 8.34 3.77
C TYR A 99 -14.18 8.78 3.00
N TYR A 100 -14.08 8.36 1.76
CA TYR A 100 -13.01 8.77 0.86
C TYR A 100 -13.53 8.92 -0.58
N TYR A 101 -12.82 9.71 -1.39
CA TYR A 101 -12.94 9.66 -2.84
C TYR A 101 -11.95 8.64 -3.41
N TRP A 102 -12.43 7.80 -4.31
CA TRP A 102 -11.54 6.98 -5.13
C TRP A 102 -10.92 7.88 -6.20
N ARG A 103 -9.60 8.06 -6.19
CA ARG A 103 -8.88 8.81 -7.21
C ARG A 103 -8.00 7.91 -8.05
N THR A 104 -7.84 8.27 -9.31
CA THR A 104 -6.93 7.60 -10.25
C THR A 104 -5.92 8.61 -10.78
N VAL A 105 -4.72 8.17 -11.15
CA VAL A 105 -3.75 9.02 -11.87
C VAL A 105 -4.12 9.25 -13.35
N GLU A 106 -5.32 8.84 -13.77
CA GLU A 106 -5.91 9.04 -15.11
C GLU A 106 -5.08 8.60 -16.32
N ASP A 107 -4.06 7.77 -16.12
CA ASP A 107 -3.22 7.28 -17.20
C ASP A 107 -3.82 6.08 -17.96
N THR A 108 -3.08 5.62 -18.98
CA THR A 108 -3.45 4.47 -19.82
C THR A 108 -3.38 3.14 -19.09
N LYS A 109 -2.62 3.05 -17.99
CA LYS A 109 -2.43 1.83 -17.19
C LYS A 109 -3.52 1.63 -16.12
N VAL A 110 -4.32 2.65 -15.80
CA VAL A 110 -5.48 2.51 -14.93
C VAL A 110 -6.52 1.57 -15.56
N ARG A 111 -6.89 0.50 -14.84
CA ARG A 111 -7.91 -0.45 -15.27
C ARG A 111 -9.25 0.24 -15.55
N ALA A 112 -9.95 -0.18 -16.61
CA ALA A 112 -11.26 0.38 -16.98
C ALA A 112 -12.27 0.35 -15.81
N ARG A 113 -12.28 -0.72 -15.01
CA ARG A 113 -13.14 -0.80 -13.81
C ARG A 113 -12.82 0.27 -12.77
N HIS A 114 -11.55 0.67 -12.61
CA HIS A 114 -11.14 1.72 -11.67
C HIS A 114 -11.40 3.12 -12.22
N LYS A 115 -11.27 3.32 -13.53
CA LYS A 115 -11.70 4.58 -14.18
C LYS A 115 -13.16 4.90 -13.86
N LYS A 116 -14.03 3.88 -13.85
CA LYS A 116 -15.45 4.00 -13.45
C LYS A 116 -15.67 4.34 -11.96
N LEU A 117 -14.65 4.19 -11.11
CA LEU A 117 -14.71 4.53 -9.68
C LEU A 117 -14.16 5.94 -9.40
N ASN A 118 -13.40 6.52 -10.32
CA ASN A 118 -12.78 7.84 -10.14
C ASN A 118 -13.81 8.91 -9.74
N GLY A 119 -13.51 9.66 -8.68
CA GLY A 119 -14.38 10.70 -8.12
C GLY A 119 -15.58 10.19 -7.31
N LYS A 120 -15.83 8.88 -7.24
CA LYS A 120 -16.92 8.32 -6.42
C LYS A 120 -16.53 8.24 -4.95
N ARG A 121 -17.54 8.35 -4.09
CA ARG A 121 -17.41 8.29 -2.63
C ARG A 121 -17.68 6.89 -2.10
N PHE A 122 -16.85 6.45 -1.15
CA PHE A 122 -16.99 5.14 -0.51
C PHE A 122 -16.78 5.26 1.00
N ALA A 123 -17.39 4.35 1.74
CA ALA A 123 -17.12 4.18 3.17
C ALA A 123 -15.76 3.51 3.37
N ILE A 124 -14.96 4.02 4.31
CA ILE A 124 -13.61 3.50 4.58
C ILE A 124 -13.62 2.18 5.38
N LEU A 125 -14.69 1.95 6.15
CA LEU A 125 -14.97 0.74 6.92
C LEU A 125 -16.43 0.30 6.72
N PRO A 126 -16.73 -1.02 6.84
CA PRO A 126 -18.09 -1.54 6.67
C PRO A 126 -19.13 -0.84 7.56
N LYS A 127 -18.76 -0.51 8.81
CA LYS A 127 -19.64 0.17 9.77
C LYS A 127 -20.08 1.58 9.37
N TYR A 128 -19.40 2.21 8.40
CA TYR A 128 -19.76 3.53 7.88
C TYR A 128 -20.52 3.44 6.54
N ALA A 129 -20.81 2.23 6.04
CA ALA A 129 -21.48 2.05 4.77
C ALA A 129 -22.90 2.65 4.79
N THR A 130 -23.23 3.37 3.73
CA THR A 130 -24.58 3.89 3.48
C THR A 130 -24.96 3.66 2.02
N LYS A 131 -26.24 3.88 1.66
CA LYS A 131 -26.68 3.83 0.25
C LYS A 131 -25.91 4.82 -0.65
N LYS A 132 -25.51 5.97 -0.12
CA LYS A 132 -24.77 7.02 -0.84
C LYS A 132 -23.25 6.76 -0.88
N CYS A 133 -22.71 6.13 0.17
CA CYS A 133 -21.30 5.81 0.30
C CYS A 133 -21.17 4.31 0.64
N PRO A 134 -21.25 3.41 -0.36
CA PRO A 134 -21.13 1.98 -0.11
C PRO A 134 -19.70 1.63 0.34
N TYR A 135 -19.55 0.49 1.01
CA TYR A 135 -18.25 -0.09 1.32
C TYR A 135 -17.82 -1.03 0.19
N LEU A 136 -16.54 -0.97 -0.19
CA LEU A 136 -15.91 -1.92 -1.10
C LEU A 136 -14.84 -2.72 -0.35
N GLN A 137 -14.74 -4.02 -0.64
CA GLN A 137 -13.67 -4.86 -0.09
C GLN A 137 -12.29 -4.46 -0.61
N ILE A 138 -12.23 -3.92 -1.83
CA ILE A 138 -11.02 -3.33 -2.41
C ILE A 138 -10.97 -1.83 -2.13
N TYR A 139 -9.76 -1.28 -2.02
CA TYR A 139 -9.54 0.15 -1.85
C TYR A 139 -8.49 0.67 -2.85
N PRO A 140 -8.43 1.97 -3.12
CA PRO A 140 -7.43 2.54 -4.03
C PRO A 140 -6.02 2.09 -3.66
N GLY A 141 -5.29 1.52 -4.62
CA GLY A 141 -3.92 1.03 -4.42
C GLY A 141 -3.81 -0.39 -3.82
N SER A 142 -4.91 -1.04 -3.44
CA SER A 142 -4.86 -2.38 -2.80
C SER A 142 -4.61 -3.53 -3.78
N GLU A 143 -4.87 -3.31 -5.07
CA GLU A 143 -4.75 -4.32 -6.11
C GLU A 143 -3.40 -4.26 -6.84
N HIS A 144 -3.08 -5.35 -7.54
CA HIS A 144 -1.82 -5.47 -8.27
C HIS A 144 -1.59 -4.32 -9.26
N SER A 145 -0.41 -3.69 -9.25
CA SER A 145 -0.07 -2.57 -10.15
C SER A 145 -1.13 -1.44 -10.20
N CYS A 146 -1.87 -1.25 -9.10
CA CYS A 146 -2.93 -0.26 -9.03
C CYS A 146 -2.32 1.14 -8.93
N ARG A 147 -2.77 2.05 -9.81
CA ARG A 147 -2.36 3.47 -9.81
C ARG A 147 -3.48 4.39 -9.28
N CYS A 148 -4.26 3.87 -8.34
CA CYS A 148 -5.32 4.62 -7.67
C CYS A 148 -4.84 5.02 -6.27
N PHE A 149 -5.32 6.14 -5.77
CA PHE A 149 -5.04 6.59 -4.41
C PHE A 149 -6.32 7.04 -3.71
N MET A 150 -6.27 7.03 -2.38
CA MET A 150 -7.39 7.40 -1.53
C MET A 150 -7.25 8.86 -1.14
N GLU A 151 -8.28 9.66 -1.41
CA GLU A 151 -8.39 11.03 -0.90
C GLU A 151 -9.41 11.01 0.25
N GLY A 152 -8.93 11.20 1.48
CA GLY A 152 -9.77 11.19 2.67
C GLY A 152 -10.73 12.38 2.68
N ILE A 153 -11.99 12.13 3.08
CA ILE A 153 -12.98 13.19 3.27
C ILE A 153 -12.99 13.53 4.77
N PHE A 154 -12.35 14.65 5.09
CA PHE A 154 -12.30 15.22 6.42
C PHE A 154 -13.28 16.39 6.46
N ASN A 155 -14.44 16.16 7.06
CA ASN A 155 -15.52 17.14 7.26
C ASN A 155 -16.31 17.59 6.01
N VAL A 156 -17.60 17.87 6.23
CA VAL A 156 -18.01 19.25 6.47
C VAL A 156 -18.65 19.28 7.85
#